data_AF-A0A960NN96-F1
#
_entry.id   AF-A0A960NN96-F1
#
_cell.length_a   1.000
_cell.length_b   1.000
_cell.length_c   1.000
_cell.angle_alpha   90.00
_cell.angle_beta   90.00
_cell.angle_gamma   90.00
#
_symmetry.space_group_name_H-M   'P 1'
#
loop_
_entity.id
_entity.type
_entity.pdbx_description
1 polymer ?
#
loop_
_entity_poly.entity_id
_entity_poly.type
_entity_poly.pdbx_seq_one_letter_code
_entity_poly.pdbx_strand_id
1 'polypeptide(L)'
;MDSPHSENSGGKCPFPHLHGTMPKPGHAAVGGPTNRDWWPNQINLRILNQNTELSDPMGRGFDYAEEFKKLDYQALKADLTALMTDSQEWWPADFGHYGGLFIRMAWHAAGTYRVG
;
A
#
# COMPACT_ATOMS: atom_id res chain seq x y z
N MET A 1 -25.54 -16.42 -32.06
CA MET A 1 -25.98 -15.11 -31.54
C MET A 1 -24.94 -14.69 -30.54
N ASP A 2 -23.93 -14.01 -31.06
CA ASP A 2 -22.70 -13.65 -30.37
C ASP A 2 -22.99 -12.60 -29.30
N SER A 3 -22.61 -12.88 -28.05
CA SER A 3 -22.68 -11.92 -26.95
C SER A 3 -21.45 -11.00 -27.03
N PRO A 4 -21.61 -9.67 -27.15
CA PRO A 4 -20.49 -8.75 -27.17
C PRO A 4 -20.06 -8.50 -25.72
N HIS A 5 -19.33 -9.43 -25.12
CA HIS A 5 -18.65 -9.14 -23.87
C HIS A 5 -17.41 -8.31 -24.17
N SER A 6 -17.49 -7.03 -23.81
CA SER A 6 -16.36 -6.12 -23.66
C SER A 6 -15.17 -6.85 -23.01
N GLU A 7 -14.10 -7.00 -23.78
CA GLU A 7 -12.80 -7.40 -23.28
C GLU A 7 -12.24 -6.29 -22.39
N ASN A 8 -12.57 -6.31 -21.11
CA ASN A 8 -11.85 -5.52 -20.12
C ASN A 8 -10.81 -6.44 -19.45
N SER A 9 -9.60 -6.41 -20.02
CA SER A 9 -8.44 -7.24 -19.68
C SER A 9 -7.61 -6.70 -18.50
N GLY A 10 -8.04 -5.61 -17.85
CA GLY A 10 -7.32 -5.03 -16.71
C GLY A 10 -7.63 -5.74 -15.38
N GLY A 11 -6.72 -6.59 -14.90
CA GLY A 11 -6.65 -6.98 -13.47
C GLY A 11 -7.26 -8.33 -13.05
N LYS A 12 -7.59 -9.23 -13.99
CA LYS A 12 -8.02 -10.61 -13.65
C LYS A 12 -6.80 -11.51 -13.34
N CYS A 13 -6.92 -12.38 -12.34
CA CYS A 13 -5.90 -13.42 -12.11
C CYS A 13 -6.00 -14.49 -13.21
N PRO A 14 -4.92 -14.80 -13.95
CA PRO A 14 -4.95 -15.76 -15.04
C PRO A 14 -5.13 -17.22 -14.58
N PHE A 15 -4.98 -17.49 -13.28
CA PHE A 15 -5.14 -18.82 -12.67
C PHE A 15 -6.21 -18.80 -11.55
N PRO A 16 -7.50 -18.66 -11.88
CA PRO A 16 -8.54 -18.51 -10.86
C PRO A 16 -8.79 -19.78 -10.02
N HIS A 17 -8.35 -20.95 -10.50
CA HIS A 17 -8.57 -22.26 -9.86
C HIS A 17 -7.40 -22.75 -8.98
N LEU A 18 -6.23 -22.08 -9.00
CA LEU A 18 -5.04 -22.55 -8.27
C LEU A 18 -5.08 -22.19 -6.76
N HIS A 19 -6.03 -21.36 -6.32
CA HIS A 19 -6.20 -20.94 -4.91
C HIS A 19 -7.41 -21.63 -4.26
N GLY A 20 -7.52 -22.95 -4.39
CA GLY A 20 -8.56 -23.76 -3.76
C GLY A 20 -8.35 -24.04 -2.26
N THR A 21 -7.21 -23.66 -1.67
CA THR A 21 -6.86 -24.04 -0.27
C THR A 21 -6.09 -22.99 0.53
N MET A 22 -5.84 -21.78 0.03
CA MET A 22 -5.19 -20.72 0.82
C MET A 22 -6.02 -19.43 0.84
N PRO A 23 -6.49 -18.99 2.03
CA PRO A 23 -7.24 -17.75 2.16
C PRO A 23 -6.33 -16.56 1.90
N LYS A 24 -6.67 -15.75 0.88
CA LYS A 24 -6.17 -14.37 0.77
C LYS A 24 -6.59 -13.59 2.02
N PRO A 25 -5.69 -12.85 2.69
CA PRO A 25 -6.11 -11.91 3.71
C PRO A 25 -6.76 -10.72 3.00
N GLY A 26 -8.09 -10.61 3.11
CA GLY A 26 -8.88 -9.51 2.56
C GLY A 26 -9.79 -9.91 1.40
N HIS A 27 -11.07 -10.09 1.74
CA HIS A 27 -12.24 -10.24 0.84
C HIS A 27 -12.43 -11.62 0.19
N ALA A 28 -13.41 -12.35 0.72
CA ALA A 28 -14.05 -13.56 0.18
C ALA A 28 -13.09 -14.73 -0.13
N ALA A 29 -13.03 -15.68 0.81
CA ALA A 29 -12.30 -16.94 0.69
C ALA A 29 -12.93 -17.95 -0.30
N VAL A 30 -13.57 -17.49 -1.38
CA VAL A 30 -14.08 -18.36 -2.45
C VAL A 30 -13.87 -17.61 -3.77
N GLY A 31 -13.05 -18.17 -4.66
CA GLY A 31 -12.79 -17.64 -5.99
C GLY A 31 -14.02 -17.72 -6.90
N GLY A 32 -15.02 -16.88 -6.63
CA GLY A 32 -16.26 -16.77 -7.38
C GLY A 32 -16.72 -15.31 -7.51
N PRO A 33 -17.71 -15.05 -8.38
CA PRO A 33 -18.27 -13.71 -8.56
C PRO A 33 -18.76 -13.12 -7.23
N THR A 34 -18.35 -11.89 -6.92
CA THR A 34 -18.79 -11.12 -5.75
C THR A 34 -19.98 -10.22 -6.11
N ASN A 35 -20.63 -9.64 -5.10
CA ASN A 35 -21.72 -8.67 -5.34
C ASN A 35 -21.30 -7.49 -6.23
N ARG A 36 -20.02 -7.07 -6.19
CA ARG A 36 -19.50 -6.00 -7.07
C ARG A 36 -19.47 -6.43 -8.54
N ASP A 37 -19.24 -7.71 -8.79
CA ASP A 37 -19.20 -8.24 -10.16
C ASP A 37 -20.61 -8.33 -10.76
N TRP A 38 -21.62 -8.63 -9.95
CA TRP A 38 -23.02 -8.68 -10.36
C TRP A 38 -23.70 -7.30 -10.44
N TRP A 39 -23.37 -6.40 -9.50
CA TRP A 39 -23.95 -5.05 -9.41
C TRP A 39 -22.85 -3.98 -9.34
N PRO A 40 -22.19 -3.67 -10.47
CA PRO A 40 -21.01 -2.80 -10.50
C PRO A 40 -21.28 -1.35 -10.06
N ASN A 41 -22.54 -0.90 -10.16
CA ASN A 41 -22.96 0.46 -9.78
C ASN A 41 -23.65 0.51 -8.40
N GLN A 42 -23.66 -0.60 -7.64
CA GLN A 42 -24.19 -0.59 -6.28
C GLN A 42 -23.33 0.29 -5.37
N ILE A 43 -23.97 1.05 -4.47
CA ILE A 43 -23.29 1.89 -3.48
C ILE A 43 -22.32 1.04 -2.64
N ASN A 44 -21.06 1.45 -2.57
CA ASN A 44 -20.03 0.77 -1.81
C ASN A 44 -19.91 1.33 -0.38
N LEU A 45 -20.45 0.61 0.60
CA LEU A 45 -20.37 0.99 2.02
C LEU A 45 -19.03 0.63 2.68
N ARG A 46 -18.13 -0.09 1.99
CA ARG A 46 -16.83 -0.49 2.56
C ARG A 46 -15.88 0.67 2.82
N ILE A 47 -16.18 1.87 2.31
CA ILE A 47 -15.40 3.07 2.62
C ILE A 47 -15.58 3.47 4.10
N LEU A 48 -16.71 3.09 4.70
CA LEU A 48 -17.08 3.48 6.08
C LEU A 48 -16.44 2.57 7.14
N ASN A 49 -15.77 1.49 6.74
CA ASN A 49 -15.10 0.55 7.63
C ASN A 49 -13.63 0.33 7.28
N GLN A 50 -12.99 1.32 6.64
CA GLN A 50 -11.54 1.32 6.43
C GLN A 50 -10.81 1.71 7.74
N ASN A 51 -9.61 1.18 7.94
CA ASN A 51 -8.70 1.55 9.05
C ASN A 51 -9.33 1.42 10.45
N THR A 52 -10.06 0.33 10.70
CA THR A 52 -10.60 0.05 12.03
C THR A 52 -9.48 -0.27 13.02
N GLU A 53 -9.74 -0.06 14.31
CA GLU A 53 -8.85 -0.48 15.40
C GLU A 53 -8.51 -1.98 15.42
N LEU A 54 -9.38 -2.83 14.84
CA LEU A 54 -9.14 -4.28 14.74
C LEU A 54 -7.99 -4.62 13.79
N SER A 55 -7.66 -3.71 12.86
CA SER A 55 -6.54 -3.85 11.93
C SER A 55 -5.30 -3.07 12.37
N ASP A 56 -5.39 -2.24 13.42
CA ASP A 56 -4.30 -1.41 13.89
C ASP A 56 -3.41 -2.20 14.89
N PRO A 57 -2.13 -2.46 14.58
CA PRO A 57 -1.23 -3.18 15.48
C PRO A 57 -0.75 -2.34 16.67
N MET A 58 -0.93 -1.02 16.66
CA MET A 58 -0.38 -0.11 17.68
C MET A 58 -1.19 -0.12 18.99
N GLY A 59 -2.44 -0.56 18.93
CA GLY A 59 -3.34 -0.66 20.08
C GLY A 59 -3.95 0.68 20.51
N ARG A 60 -5.07 0.61 21.26
CA ARG A 60 -5.91 1.77 21.59
C ARG A 60 -5.25 2.87 22.42
N GLY A 61 -4.19 2.55 23.16
CA GLY A 61 -3.50 3.48 24.05
C GLY A 61 -2.38 4.28 23.38
N PHE A 62 -2.08 4.03 22.11
CA PHE A 62 -0.96 4.63 21.42
C PHE A 62 -1.28 6.05 20.92
N ASP A 63 -0.45 7.02 21.28
CA ASP A 63 -0.52 8.40 20.79
C ASP A 63 0.76 8.75 20.02
N TYR A 64 0.66 8.79 18.69
CA TYR A 64 1.79 9.09 17.83
C TYR A 64 2.36 10.50 18.07
N ALA A 65 1.54 11.49 18.40
CA ALA A 65 2.01 12.85 18.60
C ALA A 65 2.84 12.97 19.89
N GLU A 66 2.43 12.28 20.96
CA GLU A 66 3.19 12.24 22.21
C GLU A 66 4.49 11.45 22.06
N GLU A 67 4.49 10.32 21.35
CA GLU A 67 5.71 9.55 21.09
C GLU A 67 6.68 10.31 20.16
N PHE A 68 6.16 10.99 19.13
CA PHE A 68 7.01 11.77 18.22
C PHE A 68 7.70 12.94 18.93
N LYS A 69 7.08 13.57 19.93
CA LYS A 69 7.72 14.64 20.72
C LYS A 69 8.91 14.14 21.55
N LYS A 70 8.93 12.86 21.92
CA LYS A 70 10.03 12.24 22.70
C LYS A 70 11.21 11.81 21.82
N LEU A 71 11.00 11.75 20.51
CA LEU A 71 12.01 11.32 19.55
C LEU A 71 13.23 12.25 19.58
N ASP A 72 14.43 11.68 19.60
CA ASP A 72 15.64 12.43 19.31
C ASP A 72 15.70 12.75 17.81
N TYR A 73 15.11 13.90 17.46
CA TYR A 73 15.00 14.35 16.10
C TYR A 73 16.36 14.65 15.44
N GLN A 74 17.36 15.06 16.23
CA GLN A 74 18.69 15.35 15.67
C GLN A 74 19.46 14.07 15.38
N ALA A 75 19.40 13.09 16.29
CA ALA A 75 19.97 11.76 16.03
C ALA A 75 19.35 11.12 14.79
N LEU A 76 18.02 11.14 14.64
CA LEU A 76 17.36 10.60 13.45
C LEU A 76 17.87 11.24 12.15
N LYS A 77 18.05 12.57 12.12
CA LYS A 77 18.57 13.25 10.93
C LYS A 77 20.02 12.91 10.65
N ALA A 78 20.83 12.73 11.69
CA ALA A 78 22.22 12.31 11.55
C ALA A 78 22.30 10.89 10.97
N ASP A 79 21.50 9.96 11.48
CA ASP A 79 21.41 8.58 11.00
C ASP A 79 20.97 8.53 9.53
N LEU A 80 19.95 9.29 9.16
CA LEU A 80 19.50 9.38 7.76
C LEU A 80 20.57 9.98 6.84
N THR A 81 21.39 10.91 7.34
CA THR A 81 22.49 11.50 6.59
C THR A 81 23.61 10.48 6.37
N ALA A 82 23.95 9.69 7.41
CA ALA A 82 24.92 8.62 7.30
C ALA A 82 24.45 7.53 6.31
N LEU A 83 23.17 7.14 6.40
CA LEU A 83 22.55 6.15 5.52
C LEU A 83 22.64 6.55 4.04
N MET A 84 22.62 7.86 3.72
CA MET A 84 22.68 8.30 2.33
C MET A 84 23.93 7.79 1.60
N THR A 85 25.04 7.53 2.29
CA THR A 85 26.29 7.01 1.70
C THR A 85 26.62 5.57 2.09
N ASP A 86 25.75 4.93 2.87
CA ASP A 86 25.93 3.53 3.32
C ASP A 86 25.36 2.54 2.29
N SER A 87 26.08 2.37 1.18
CA SER A 87 25.63 1.57 0.04
C SER A 87 25.45 0.09 0.38
N GLN A 88 24.29 -0.45 0.05
CA GLN A 88 23.92 -1.85 0.26
C GLN A 88 24.15 -2.69 -1.00
N GLU A 89 24.71 -3.90 -0.87
CA GLU A 89 25.02 -4.77 -2.03
C GLU A 89 23.78 -5.21 -2.82
N TRP A 90 22.66 -5.41 -2.14
CA TRP A 90 21.40 -5.83 -2.76
C TRP A 90 20.71 -4.70 -3.52
N TRP A 91 21.10 -3.44 -3.28
CA TRP A 91 20.64 -2.26 -4.02
C TRP A 91 21.69 -1.14 -3.98
N PRO A 92 22.75 -1.21 -4.78
CA PRO A 92 23.88 -0.29 -4.67
C PRO A 92 23.50 1.18 -4.90
N ALA A 93 24.15 2.09 -4.19
CA ALA A 93 23.90 3.52 -4.33
C ALA A 93 24.55 4.07 -5.61
N ASP A 94 23.75 4.75 -6.44
CA ASP A 94 24.26 5.49 -7.59
C ASP A 94 25.25 6.56 -7.12
N PHE A 95 26.43 6.62 -7.73
CA PHE A 95 27.50 7.55 -7.36
C PHE A 95 27.93 7.46 -5.89
N GLY A 96 27.65 6.34 -5.22
CA GLY A 96 27.90 6.17 -3.79
C GLY A 96 26.95 6.97 -2.88
N HIS A 97 25.81 7.45 -3.39
CA HIS A 97 24.88 8.27 -2.60
C HIS A 97 23.39 8.06 -2.98
N TYR A 98 22.54 7.62 -2.04
CA TYR A 98 21.08 7.43 -2.23
C TYR A 98 20.26 8.73 -2.33
N GLY A 99 20.92 9.87 -2.42
CA GLY A 99 20.29 11.18 -2.31
C GLY A 99 19.22 11.42 -3.38
N GLY A 100 19.56 11.14 -4.64
CA GLY A 100 18.61 11.23 -5.75
C GLY A 100 17.42 10.28 -5.60
N LEU A 101 17.66 9.05 -5.13
CA LEU A 101 16.61 8.06 -4.87
C LEU A 101 15.65 8.54 -3.77
N PHE A 102 16.15 9.00 -2.62
CA PHE A 102 15.31 9.45 -1.51
C PHE A 102 14.55 10.74 -1.83
N ILE A 103 15.16 11.68 -2.57
CA ILE A 103 14.45 12.88 -3.06
C ILE A 103 13.28 12.46 -3.95
N ARG A 104 13.54 11.56 -4.92
CA ARG A 104 12.50 11.08 -5.82
C ARG A 104 11.38 10.35 -5.06
N MET A 105 11.72 9.51 -4.09
CA MET A 105 10.75 8.81 -3.24
C MET A 105 9.84 9.81 -2.50
N ALA A 106 10.42 10.81 -1.84
CA ALA A 106 9.66 11.84 -1.13
C ALA A 106 8.75 12.65 -2.07
N TRP A 107 9.27 13.02 -3.25
CA TRP A 107 8.50 13.69 -4.29
C TRP A 107 7.30 12.85 -4.74
N HIS A 108 7.50 11.57 -5.06
CA HIS A 108 6.41 10.69 -5.50
C HIS A 108 5.38 10.43 -4.39
N ALA A 109 5.81 10.37 -3.12
CA ALA A 109 4.90 10.22 -2.00
C ALA A 109 3.95 11.44 -1.88
N ALA A 110 4.49 12.66 -1.94
CA ALA A 110 3.70 13.89 -1.87
C ALA A 110 2.92 14.19 -3.17
N GLY A 111 3.46 13.80 -4.33
CA GLY A 111 2.93 14.14 -5.65
C GLY A 111 1.60 13.47 -6.02
N THR A 112 1.02 12.65 -5.14
CA THR A 112 -0.32 12.06 -5.31
C THR A 112 -1.45 12.98 -4.83
N TYR A 113 -1.14 14.07 -4.12
CA TYR A 113 -2.11 15.06 -3.65
C TYR A 113 -2.81 15.77 -4.83
N ARG A 114 -4.11 16.05 -4.68
CA ARG A 114 -4.95 16.74 -5.68
C ARG A 114 -5.80 17.80 -5.01
N VAL A 115 -5.88 19.01 -5.59
CA VAL A 115 -6.60 20.16 -5.01
C VAL A 115 -8.12 20.10 -5.17
N GLY A 116 -8.64 19.33 -6.14
CA GLY A 116 -10.08 19.20 -6.39
C GLY A 116 -10.68 20.36 -7.16
#